data_AF-A0A9X3UM67-F1
#
_entry.id   AF-A0A9X3UM67-F1
#
_cell.length_a   1.000
_cell.length_b   1.000
_cell.length_c   1.000
_cell.angle_alpha   90.00
_cell.angle_beta   90.00
_cell.angle_gamma   90.00
#
_symmetry.space_group_name_H-M   'P 1'
#
loop_
_entity.id
_entity.type
_entity.pdbx_description
1 polymer ?
#
loop_
_entity_poly.entity_id
_entity_poly.type
_entity_poly.pdbx_seq_one_letter_code
_entity_poly.pdbx_strand_id
1 'polypeptide(L)'
;MMNGEYQKQILDYIERYLLRYAHWKGIFPSMFSEEIFQYFERNEMDIFSNTSYSLLSSNTYIESLVFEHVNRYLYKNYQDSIIFEKDLAIDIKTMIATSNAVIQRPSIRKPTESIQGFDEPSIENNYARIARFERELALNKLWETTNMKGGIVFEGLLPSRLEINPLLPNAESTHHIWTNTFFENKPFIQGFYGNMNSIEVPYVLWMNSELLTILELEPDDYRNGLQALNKCNEVILQFRTWRSKLIDKGASFGINSNIAKLEGCDLLLRKSYYERLKSIIPNLVFYTYIMKN
;
A
#
# COMPACT_ATOMS: atom_id res chain seq x y z
N MET A 1 -15.16 -23.79 -18.70
CA MET A 1 -13.83 -24.13 -18.15
C MET A 1 -13.01 -22.85 -18.11
N MET A 2 -12.35 -22.55 -16.98
CA MET A 2 -11.43 -21.42 -16.89
C MET A 2 -10.16 -21.72 -17.70
N ASN A 3 -9.63 -20.72 -18.40
CA ASN A 3 -8.32 -20.82 -19.08
C ASN A 3 -7.21 -20.99 -18.01
N GLY A 4 -6.19 -21.80 -18.29
CA GLY A 4 -5.08 -22.07 -17.36
C GLY A 4 -4.31 -20.81 -16.93
N GLU A 5 -4.21 -19.79 -17.80
CA GLU A 5 -3.63 -18.49 -17.44
C GLU A 5 -4.47 -17.73 -16.40
N TYR A 6 -5.79 -17.84 -16.48
CA TYR A 6 -6.70 -17.16 -15.56
C TYR A 6 -6.73 -17.84 -14.19
N GLN A 7 -6.69 -19.18 -14.17
CA GLN A 7 -6.51 -19.95 -12.94
C GLN A 7 -5.20 -19.58 -12.24
N LYS A 8 -4.10 -19.48 -12.98
CA LYS A 8 -2.80 -19.06 -12.43
C LYS A 8 -2.89 -17.66 -11.81
N GLN A 9 -3.57 -16.71 -12.46
CA GLN A 9 -3.75 -15.37 -11.90
C GLN A 9 -4.52 -15.38 -10.58
N ILE A 10 -5.58 -16.19 -10.45
CA ILE A 10 -6.36 -16.29 -9.21
C ILE A 10 -5.51 -16.90 -8.10
N LEU A 11 -4.76 -17.97 -8.39
CA LEU A 11 -3.83 -18.57 -7.43
C LEU A 11 -2.75 -17.57 -6.97
N ASP A 12 -2.17 -16.78 -7.89
CA ASP A 12 -1.22 -15.72 -7.55
C ASP A 12 -1.83 -14.64 -6.64
N TYR A 13 -3.14 -14.37 -6.76
CA TYR A 13 -3.85 -13.46 -5.84
C TYR A 13 -4.07 -14.13 -4.48
N ILE A 14 -4.54 -15.37 -4.44
CA ILE A 14 -4.73 -16.15 -3.20
C ILE A 14 -3.42 -16.19 -2.41
N GLU A 15 -2.30 -16.54 -3.05
CA GLU A 15 -0.99 -16.57 -2.40
C GLU A 15 -0.58 -15.20 -1.85
N ARG A 16 -0.82 -14.12 -2.60
CA ARG A 16 -0.56 -12.75 -2.12
C ARG A 16 -1.37 -12.41 -0.87
N TYR A 17 -2.64 -12.83 -0.80
CA TYR A 17 -3.45 -12.63 0.40
C TYR A 17 -3.00 -13.52 1.57
N LEU A 18 -2.58 -14.76 1.30
CA LEU A 18 -2.00 -15.65 2.31
C LEU A 18 -0.70 -15.10 2.92
N LEU A 19 0.07 -14.28 2.20
CA LEU A 19 1.25 -13.60 2.77
C LEU A 19 0.92 -12.66 3.94
N ARG A 20 -0.32 -12.17 4.06
CA ARG A 20 -0.74 -11.39 5.25
C ARG A 20 -0.71 -12.23 6.53
N TYR A 21 -0.86 -13.54 6.35
CA TYR A 21 -0.79 -14.53 7.40
C TYR A 21 0.60 -15.18 7.44
N ALA A 22 1.65 -14.50 6.98
CA ALA A 22 3.01 -15.03 6.92
C ALA A 22 3.50 -15.59 8.27
N HIS A 23 3.11 -14.96 9.38
CA HIS A 23 3.41 -15.40 10.74
C HIS A 23 2.80 -16.77 11.06
N TRP A 24 1.71 -17.16 10.40
CA TRP A 24 1.10 -18.49 10.44
C TRP A 24 1.38 -19.34 9.21
N LYS A 25 2.16 -18.87 8.23
CA LYS A 25 2.38 -19.62 6.99
C LYS A 25 3.02 -20.98 7.23
N GLY A 26 3.83 -21.11 8.27
CA GLY A 26 4.44 -22.40 8.67
C GLY A 26 3.47 -23.44 9.23
N ILE A 27 2.23 -23.06 9.58
CA ILE A 27 1.20 -23.97 10.11
C ILE A 27 0.10 -24.30 9.09
N PHE A 28 0.08 -23.63 7.94
CA PHE A 28 -0.84 -23.95 6.86
C PHE A 28 -0.35 -25.16 6.06
N PRO A 29 -1.27 -25.99 5.51
CA PRO A 29 -0.91 -27.06 4.59
C PRO A 29 -0.14 -26.55 3.37
N SER A 30 0.74 -27.37 2.80
CA SER A 30 1.54 -26.98 1.63
C SER A 30 0.71 -26.66 0.38
N MET A 31 -0.54 -27.15 0.32
CA MET A 31 -1.48 -26.98 -0.80
C MET A 31 -2.65 -26.05 -0.45
N PHE A 32 -2.48 -25.20 0.57
CA PHE A 32 -3.60 -24.42 1.11
C PHE A 32 -4.16 -23.39 0.12
N SER A 33 -3.32 -22.83 -0.77
CA SER A 33 -3.76 -21.96 -1.86
C SER A 33 -4.65 -22.72 -2.86
N GLU A 34 -4.27 -23.94 -3.22
CA GLU A 34 -5.07 -24.81 -4.09
C GLU A 34 -6.35 -25.29 -3.43
N GLU A 35 -6.33 -25.56 -2.12
CA GLU A 35 -7.53 -25.89 -1.33
C GLU A 35 -8.52 -24.72 -1.35
N ILE A 36 -8.07 -23.49 -1.08
CA ILE A 36 -8.91 -22.29 -1.15
C ILE A 36 -9.48 -22.11 -2.56
N PHE A 37 -8.65 -22.31 -3.59
CA PHE A 37 -9.08 -22.18 -4.98
C PHE A 37 -10.22 -23.13 -5.37
N GLN A 38 -10.34 -24.31 -4.75
CA GLN A 38 -11.46 -25.22 -5.01
C GLN A 38 -12.84 -24.64 -4.66
N TYR A 39 -12.88 -23.65 -3.75
CA TYR A 39 -14.10 -22.95 -3.33
C TYR A 39 -14.34 -21.65 -4.11
N PHE A 40 -13.49 -21.34 -5.09
CA PHE A 40 -13.67 -20.16 -5.92
C PHE A 40 -14.87 -20.33 -6.87
N GLU A 41 -15.85 -19.46 -6.73
CA GLU A 41 -17.04 -19.41 -7.59
C GLU A 41 -17.05 -18.17 -8.46
N ARG A 42 -17.11 -18.38 -9.78
CA ARG A 42 -17.11 -17.29 -10.76
C ARG A 42 -18.36 -16.41 -10.65
N ASN A 43 -19.51 -17.01 -10.39
CA ASN A 43 -20.77 -16.28 -10.27
C ASN A 43 -20.76 -15.31 -9.08
N GLU A 44 -20.16 -15.71 -7.96
CA GLU A 44 -19.93 -14.84 -6.80
C GLU A 44 -18.97 -13.71 -7.16
N MET A 45 -17.83 -14.00 -7.80
CA MET A 45 -16.90 -12.96 -8.27
C MET A 45 -17.57 -11.92 -9.17
N ASP A 46 -18.50 -12.34 -10.03
CA ASP A 46 -19.21 -11.45 -10.95
C ASP A 46 -20.11 -10.45 -10.19
N ILE A 47 -20.68 -10.82 -9.04
CA ILE A 47 -21.42 -9.91 -8.12
C ILE A 47 -20.48 -8.81 -7.60
N PHE A 48 -19.25 -9.20 -7.24
CA PHE A 48 -18.19 -8.29 -6.84
C PHE A 48 -17.45 -7.69 -8.02
N SER A 49 -18.00 -7.63 -9.23
CA SER A 49 -17.34 -6.99 -10.38
C SER A 49 -18.11 -5.76 -10.83
N ASN A 50 -17.43 -4.62 -11.00
CA ASN A 50 -18.06 -3.47 -11.65
C ASN A 50 -18.22 -3.79 -13.15
N THR A 51 -19.40 -4.26 -13.51
CA THR A 51 -19.77 -4.77 -14.84
C THR A 51 -19.69 -3.74 -15.97
N SER A 52 -19.55 -2.45 -15.67
CA SER A 52 -19.52 -1.41 -16.70
C SER A 52 -18.18 -1.24 -17.40
N TYR A 53 -17.04 -1.56 -16.76
CA TYR A 53 -15.70 -1.34 -17.35
C TYR A 53 -14.62 -2.31 -16.86
N SER A 54 -14.96 -3.36 -16.12
CA SER A 54 -13.98 -4.32 -15.57
C SER A 54 -12.88 -3.65 -14.74
N LEU A 55 -13.18 -2.49 -14.13
CA LEU A 55 -12.27 -1.77 -13.25
C LEU A 55 -12.54 -2.21 -11.81
N LEU A 56 -11.73 -3.19 -11.38
CA LEU A 56 -11.43 -3.67 -10.02
C LEU A 56 -12.54 -3.50 -8.95
N SER A 57 -13.27 -4.58 -8.76
CA SER A 57 -13.94 -4.95 -7.49
C SER A 57 -13.71 -6.43 -7.13
N SER A 58 -13.23 -7.25 -8.09
CA SER A 58 -13.18 -8.71 -7.98
C SER A 58 -12.16 -9.26 -6.98
N ASN A 59 -11.25 -8.41 -6.52
CA ASN A 59 -10.25 -8.75 -5.51
C ASN A 59 -10.88 -8.94 -4.12
N THR A 60 -11.97 -8.22 -3.84
CA THR A 60 -12.71 -8.30 -2.57
C THR A 60 -13.26 -9.71 -2.33
N TYR A 61 -13.74 -10.37 -3.39
CA TYR A 61 -14.22 -11.74 -3.30
C TYR A 61 -13.09 -12.72 -2.95
N ILE A 62 -11.95 -12.61 -3.65
CA ILE A 62 -10.78 -13.47 -3.39
C ILE A 62 -10.25 -13.23 -1.97
N GLU A 63 -10.18 -11.97 -1.53
CA GLU A 63 -9.78 -11.61 -0.18
C GLU A 63 -10.72 -12.21 0.88
N SER A 64 -12.04 -12.07 0.67
CA SER A 64 -13.05 -12.67 1.55
C SER A 64 -12.91 -14.19 1.60
N LEU A 65 -12.67 -14.84 0.46
CA LEU A 65 -12.51 -16.28 0.37
C LEU A 65 -11.29 -16.76 1.17
N VAL A 66 -10.15 -16.08 1.01
CA VAL A 66 -8.92 -16.37 1.75
C VAL A 66 -9.13 -16.13 3.25
N PHE A 67 -9.73 -15.00 3.62
CA PHE A 67 -10.03 -14.68 5.01
C PHE A 67 -10.89 -15.76 5.66
N GLU A 68 -12.00 -16.16 5.02
CA GLU A 68 -12.89 -17.20 5.56
C GLU A 68 -12.16 -18.52 5.81
N HIS A 69 -11.37 -18.97 4.82
CA HIS A 69 -10.70 -20.27 4.89
C HIS A 69 -9.56 -20.29 5.91
N VAL A 70 -8.76 -19.21 5.96
CA VAL A 70 -7.73 -19.06 6.98
C VAL A 70 -8.38 -19.08 8.37
N ASN A 71 -9.39 -18.24 8.61
CA ASN A 71 -10.04 -18.18 9.92
C ASN A 71 -10.70 -19.52 10.31
N ARG A 72 -11.35 -20.22 9.37
CA ARG A 72 -11.94 -21.53 9.63
C ARG A 72 -10.87 -22.56 10.00
N TYR A 73 -9.76 -22.60 9.27
CA TYR A 73 -8.65 -23.51 9.56
C TYR A 73 -8.02 -23.23 10.93
N LEU A 74 -7.75 -21.96 11.20
CA LEU A 74 -7.19 -21.48 12.45
C LEU A 74 -8.10 -21.78 13.64
N TYR A 75 -9.38 -21.46 13.54
CA TYR A 75 -10.36 -21.77 14.59
C TYR A 75 -10.46 -23.28 14.84
N LYS A 76 -10.54 -24.10 13.78
CA LYS A 76 -10.69 -25.56 13.92
C LYS A 76 -9.46 -26.22 14.58
N ASN A 77 -8.26 -25.78 14.24
CA ASN A 77 -7.03 -26.50 14.61
C ASN A 77 -6.24 -25.84 15.74
N TYR A 78 -6.50 -24.56 16.03
CA TYR A 78 -5.67 -23.73 16.91
C TYR A 78 -6.48 -22.72 17.74
N GLN A 79 -7.80 -22.92 17.94
CA GLN A 79 -8.67 -22.00 18.69
C GLN A 79 -8.09 -21.51 20.02
N ASP A 80 -7.41 -22.38 20.78
CA ASP A 80 -6.90 -22.06 22.12
C ASP A 80 -5.58 -21.27 22.09
N SER A 81 -4.93 -21.21 20.92
CA SER A 81 -3.61 -20.57 20.73
C SER A 81 -3.68 -19.28 19.91
N ILE A 82 -4.81 -18.99 19.26
CA ILE A 82 -4.92 -17.85 18.35
C ILE A 82 -5.57 -16.67 19.06
N ILE A 83 -4.78 -15.61 19.20
CA ILE A 83 -5.24 -14.31 19.66
C ILE A 83 -5.47 -13.44 18.42
N PHE A 84 -6.73 -13.32 18.01
CA PHE A 84 -7.18 -12.55 16.84
C PHE A 84 -6.99 -11.02 16.97
N GLU A 85 -6.46 -10.52 18.09
CA GLU A 85 -6.59 -9.12 18.51
C GLU A 85 -5.61 -8.15 17.84
N LYS A 86 -4.54 -8.62 17.19
CA LYS A 86 -3.46 -7.72 16.69
C LYS A 86 -3.40 -7.64 15.17
N ASP A 87 -3.04 -8.72 14.49
CA ASP A 87 -2.81 -8.71 13.03
C ASP A 87 -4.06 -8.97 12.19
N LEU A 88 -5.17 -9.35 12.85
CA LEU A 88 -6.48 -9.58 12.22
C LEU A 88 -7.54 -8.55 12.60
N ALA A 89 -7.24 -7.69 13.57
CA ALA A 89 -8.13 -6.59 13.92
C ALA A 89 -8.01 -5.47 12.89
N ILE A 90 -9.15 -4.88 12.52
CA ILE A 90 -9.17 -3.69 11.66
C ILE A 90 -8.33 -2.60 12.32
N ASP A 91 -7.32 -2.08 11.62
CA ASP A 91 -6.47 -1.00 12.13
C ASP A 91 -7.18 0.37 12.06
N ILE A 92 -8.09 0.58 13.00
CA ILE A 92 -8.87 1.81 13.14
C ILE A 92 -7.97 3.03 13.33
N LYS A 93 -6.83 2.90 14.03
CA LYS A 93 -5.91 4.02 14.27
C LYS A 93 -5.33 4.51 12.95
N THR A 94 -4.85 3.59 12.11
CA THR A 94 -4.33 3.93 10.78
C THR A 94 -5.42 4.49 9.87
N MET A 95 -6.65 3.97 9.94
CA MET A 95 -7.80 4.53 9.20
C MET A 95 -8.08 6.00 9.58
N ILE A 96 -8.15 6.31 10.88
CA ILE A 96 -8.37 7.68 11.35
C ILE A 96 -7.20 8.60 10.95
N ALA A 97 -5.96 8.14 11.18
CA ALA A 97 -4.76 8.90 10.88
C ALA A 97 -4.63 9.23 9.38
N THR A 98 -4.93 8.27 8.51
CA THR A 98 -4.89 8.49 7.06
C THR A 98 -6.03 9.39 6.56
N SER A 99 -7.22 9.30 7.16
CA SER A 99 -8.31 10.24 6.89
C SER A 99 -7.92 11.69 7.24
N ASN A 100 -7.17 11.86 8.34
CA ASN A 100 -6.67 13.18 8.76
C ASN A 100 -5.43 13.63 7.99
N ALA A 101 -4.80 12.73 7.21
CA ALA A 101 -3.65 13.02 6.36
C ALA A 101 -4.04 13.38 4.91
N VAL A 102 -5.33 13.51 4.60
CA VAL A 102 -5.82 13.84 3.26
C VAL A 102 -5.47 15.29 2.92
N ILE A 103 -4.81 15.47 1.78
CA ILE A 103 -4.46 16.77 1.22
C ILE A 103 -4.95 16.90 -0.22
N GLN A 104 -4.91 18.13 -0.75
CA GLN A 104 -4.94 18.32 -2.19
C GLN A 104 -3.65 17.75 -2.80
N ARG A 105 -3.78 17.04 -3.93
CA ARG A 105 -2.62 16.52 -4.67
C ARG A 105 -1.58 17.63 -4.89
N PRO A 106 -0.32 17.46 -4.45
CA PRO A 106 0.72 18.46 -4.66
C PRO A 106 1.06 18.61 -6.15
N SER A 107 1.72 19.70 -6.52
CA SER A 107 2.13 19.99 -7.90
C SER A 107 3.33 19.15 -8.34
N ILE A 108 3.14 17.83 -8.42
CA ILE A 108 4.14 16.84 -8.85
C ILE A 108 3.79 16.24 -10.21
N ARG A 109 4.80 15.76 -10.95
CA ARG A 109 4.61 15.08 -12.25
C ARG A 109 3.65 13.91 -12.11
N LYS A 110 2.79 13.65 -13.09
CA LYS A 110 1.95 12.44 -13.05
C LYS A 110 2.78 11.18 -13.25
N PRO A 111 2.26 9.99 -12.89
CA PRO A 111 2.90 8.73 -13.20
C PRO A 111 3.32 8.57 -14.66
N THR A 112 2.45 8.94 -15.61
CA THR A 112 2.77 8.88 -17.05
C THR A 112 3.81 9.91 -17.52
N GLU A 113 4.06 10.95 -16.73
CA GLU A 113 5.03 12.02 -17.02
C GLU A 113 6.35 11.82 -16.24
N SER A 114 6.42 10.80 -15.39
CA SER A 114 7.58 10.54 -14.54
C SER A 114 8.70 9.86 -15.33
N ILE A 115 9.94 10.05 -14.89
CA ILE A 115 11.13 9.49 -15.53
C ILE A 115 11.75 8.49 -14.55
N GLN A 116 11.93 7.25 -14.99
CA GLN A 116 12.57 6.22 -14.19
C GLN A 116 14.07 6.51 -14.06
N GLY A 117 14.63 6.29 -12.87
CA GLY A 117 16.06 6.51 -12.62
C GLY A 117 16.35 7.10 -11.25
N PHE A 118 17.63 7.39 -11.02
CA PHE A 118 18.10 8.09 -9.83
C PHE A 118 17.92 9.61 -9.98
N ASP A 119 17.41 10.24 -8.94
CA ASP A 119 17.27 11.70 -8.84
C ASP A 119 17.44 12.10 -7.35
N GLU A 120 17.40 13.39 -7.04
CA GLU A 120 17.27 13.88 -5.67
C GLU A 120 15.78 14.00 -5.28
N PRO A 121 15.43 13.77 -4.00
CA PRO A 121 14.07 13.99 -3.54
C PRO A 121 13.70 15.47 -3.64
N SER A 122 12.49 15.74 -4.11
CA SER A 122 11.95 17.10 -4.14
C SER A 122 11.80 17.66 -2.72
N ILE A 123 12.07 18.96 -2.56
CA ILE A 123 11.91 19.67 -1.29
C ILE A 123 10.72 20.63 -1.37
N GLU A 124 9.84 20.57 -0.38
CA GLU A 124 8.63 21.39 -0.27
C GLU A 124 8.52 21.87 1.19
N ASN A 125 8.42 23.18 1.42
CA ASN A 125 8.24 23.77 2.77
C ASN A 125 9.22 23.24 3.84
N ASN A 126 10.50 23.07 3.50
CA ASN A 126 11.53 22.51 4.37
C ASN A 126 11.38 21.00 4.70
N TYR A 127 10.62 20.26 3.90
CA TYR A 127 10.53 18.80 3.95
C TYR A 127 11.01 18.18 2.64
N ALA A 128 11.82 17.13 2.73
CA ALA A 128 12.19 16.29 1.61
C ALA A 128 11.15 15.18 1.44
N ARG A 129 10.66 14.98 0.21
CA ARG A 129 9.79 13.85 -0.14
C ARG A 129 10.65 12.60 -0.27
N ILE A 130 10.71 11.80 0.79
CA ILE A 130 11.58 10.62 0.85
C ILE A 130 10.94 9.37 0.25
N ALA A 131 9.62 9.36 0.07
CA ALA A 131 8.91 8.29 -0.61
C ALA A 131 7.63 8.78 -1.26
N ARG A 132 7.19 8.10 -2.32
CA ARG A 132 5.94 8.38 -3.00
C ARG A 132 5.39 7.13 -3.67
N PHE A 133 4.09 6.94 -3.54
CA PHE A 133 3.32 6.03 -4.35
C PHE A 133 2.22 6.81 -5.05
N GLU A 134 2.08 6.69 -6.36
CA GLU A 134 0.94 7.26 -7.07
C GLU A 134 0.50 6.38 -8.23
N ARG A 135 -0.81 6.19 -8.35
CA ARG A 135 -1.46 5.54 -9.46
C ARG A 135 -2.21 6.55 -10.31
N GLU A 136 -2.06 6.42 -11.62
CA GLU A 136 -2.83 7.13 -12.62
C GLU A 136 -3.71 6.17 -13.40
N LEU A 137 -4.99 6.52 -13.52
CA LEU A 137 -5.94 5.88 -14.40
C LEU A 137 -6.14 6.77 -15.64
N ALA A 138 -5.68 6.28 -16.79
CA ALA A 138 -5.90 6.92 -18.07
C ALA A 138 -7.16 6.33 -18.73
N LEU A 139 -8.23 7.14 -18.84
CA LEU A 139 -9.45 6.79 -19.58
C LEU A 139 -9.54 7.64 -20.87
N ASN A 140 -8.84 7.24 -21.92
CA ASN A 140 -8.88 7.83 -23.26
C ASN A 140 -9.62 6.88 -24.23
N LYS A 141 -10.56 7.36 -25.06
CA LYS A 141 -11.40 6.56 -26.01
C LYS A 141 -10.66 5.47 -26.83
N LEU A 142 -9.33 5.50 -26.88
CA LEU A 142 -8.45 4.45 -27.38
C LEU A 142 -8.20 3.27 -26.40
N TRP A 143 -8.90 3.12 -25.26
CA TRP A 143 -8.74 1.94 -24.39
C TRP A 143 -8.94 0.62 -25.16
N GLU A 144 -9.77 0.64 -26.21
CA GLU A 144 -10.00 -0.49 -27.11
C GLU A 144 -8.83 -0.76 -28.08
N THR A 145 -7.91 0.18 -28.28
CA THR A 145 -6.90 0.13 -29.35
C THR A 145 -5.44 0.19 -28.90
N THR A 146 -5.11 0.70 -27.69
CA THR A 146 -3.69 0.91 -27.29
C THR A 146 -3.23 0.21 -26.02
N ASN A 147 -4.10 -0.47 -25.27
CA ASN A 147 -3.77 -1.14 -24.00
C ASN A 147 -3.11 -0.28 -22.90
N MET A 148 -2.95 1.04 -23.07
CA MET A 148 -2.39 1.93 -22.05
C MET A 148 -3.45 2.28 -20.99
N LYS A 149 -3.37 1.68 -19.80
CA LYS A 149 -4.33 1.89 -18.69
C LYS A 149 -3.89 2.99 -17.71
N GLY A 150 -2.68 3.54 -17.91
CA GLY A 150 -2.07 4.56 -17.09
C GLY A 150 -0.70 4.12 -16.58
N GLY A 151 -0.34 4.52 -15.37
CA GLY A 151 0.95 4.17 -14.78
C GLY A 151 0.93 4.21 -13.26
N ILE A 152 1.85 3.48 -12.65
CA ILE A 152 2.11 3.51 -11.22
C ILE A 152 3.56 3.91 -11.01
N VAL A 153 3.77 4.88 -10.13
CA VAL A 153 5.09 5.34 -9.70
C VAL A 153 5.34 4.90 -8.27
N PHE A 154 6.54 4.36 -8.06
CA PHE A 154 7.10 4.08 -6.76
C PHE A 154 8.42 4.84 -6.64
N GLU A 155 8.48 5.82 -5.76
CA GLU A 155 9.70 6.56 -5.44
C GLU A 155 10.07 6.32 -3.99
N GLY A 156 11.37 6.25 -3.71
CA GLY A 156 11.84 6.02 -2.36
C GLY A 156 13.36 6.05 -2.25
N LEU A 157 13.82 6.09 -1.00
CA LEU A 157 15.24 6.02 -0.68
C LEU A 157 15.75 4.57 -0.71
N LEU A 158 16.98 4.39 -1.19
CA LEU A 158 17.72 3.14 -1.18
C LEU A 158 19.06 3.34 -0.48
N PRO A 159 19.55 2.34 0.26
CA PRO A 159 20.83 2.43 0.96
C PRO A 159 22.04 2.36 0.01
N SER A 160 21.80 2.06 -1.27
CA SER A 160 22.81 1.98 -2.33
C SER A 160 22.16 2.16 -3.70
N ARG A 161 22.99 2.41 -4.72
CA ARG A 161 22.54 2.54 -6.13
C ARG A 161 22.14 1.19 -6.71
N LEU A 162 20.87 0.84 -6.51
CA LEU A 162 20.22 -0.33 -7.10
C LEU A 162 18.98 0.11 -7.89
N GLU A 163 18.84 -0.38 -9.11
CA GLU A 163 17.67 -0.08 -9.96
C GLU A 163 16.51 -1.02 -9.65
N ILE A 164 15.96 -0.90 -8.44
CA ILE A 164 14.88 -1.75 -7.93
C ILE A 164 13.70 -0.89 -7.49
N ASN A 165 12.50 -1.48 -7.39
CA ASN A 165 11.37 -0.81 -6.76
C ASN A 165 11.76 -0.45 -5.29
N PRO A 166 11.83 0.85 -4.92
CA PRO A 166 12.26 1.25 -3.58
C PRO A 166 11.18 1.03 -2.51
N LEU A 167 9.99 0.63 -2.94
CA LEU A 167 8.80 0.37 -2.14
C LEU A 167 8.30 -1.06 -2.35
N LEU A 168 9.22 -2.03 -2.49
CA LEU A 168 8.89 -3.45 -2.68
C LEU A 168 7.69 -3.84 -1.81
N PRO A 169 6.63 -4.44 -2.39
CA PRO A 169 5.42 -4.76 -1.66
C PRO A 169 5.77 -5.79 -0.59
N ASN A 170 5.73 -5.36 0.65
CA ASN A 170 6.04 -6.19 1.80
C ASN A 170 4.84 -6.07 2.74
N ALA A 171 4.15 -7.20 2.94
CA ALA A 171 2.87 -7.31 3.62
C ALA A 171 2.98 -7.18 5.15
N GLU A 172 3.67 -6.13 5.64
CA GLU A 172 3.66 -5.80 7.06
C GLU A 172 2.36 -5.08 7.42
N SER A 173 1.76 -5.49 8.54
CA SER A 173 0.57 -4.83 9.08
C SER A 173 0.87 -3.38 9.44
N THR A 174 -0.03 -2.47 9.07
CA THR A 174 0.07 -1.06 9.47
C THR A 174 -0.05 -0.86 10.99
N HIS A 175 -0.58 -1.87 11.71
CA HIS A 175 -0.63 -1.85 13.17
C HIS A 175 0.76 -1.66 13.80
N HIS A 176 1.79 -2.23 13.17
CA HIS A 176 3.17 -2.17 13.65
C HIS A 176 3.76 -0.75 13.65
N ILE A 177 3.13 0.20 12.95
CA ILE A 177 3.50 1.61 13.01
C ILE A 177 3.32 2.13 14.43
N TRP A 178 2.20 1.80 15.08
CA TRP A 178 1.84 2.30 16.41
C TRP A 178 2.61 1.63 17.54
N THR A 179 3.13 0.42 17.30
CA THR A 179 3.99 -0.30 18.26
C THR A 179 5.48 -0.07 17.99
N ASN A 180 5.82 0.75 16.99
CA ASN A 180 7.18 0.98 16.52
C ASN A 180 7.94 -0.33 16.21
N THR A 181 7.29 -1.25 15.51
CA THR A 181 7.89 -2.51 15.01
C THR A 181 7.74 -2.65 13.49
N PHE A 182 7.40 -1.56 12.80
CA PHE A 182 7.14 -1.56 11.37
C PHE A 182 8.46 -1.79 10.60
N PHE A 183 8.55 -2.93 9.91
CA PHE A 183 9.76 -3.36 9.18
C PHE A 183 11.02 -3.53 10.05
N GLU A 184 10.85 -3.77 11.35
CA GLU A 184 11.96 -4.07 12.24
C GLU A 184 12.79 -5.26 11.73
N ASN A 185 14.12 -5.18 11.85
CA ASN A 185 15.09 -6.16 11.35
C ASN A 185 15.08 -6.36 9.82
N LYS A 186 14.44 -5.48 9.05
CA LYS A 186 14.46 -5.54 7.58
C LYS A 186 15.32 -4.41 6.98
N PRO A 187 16.10 -4.68 5.93
CA PRO A 187 17.04 -3.72 5.35
C PRO A 187 16.36 -2.70 4.41
N PHE A 188 15.23 -2.14 4.82
CA PHE A 188 14.47 -1.14 4.06
C PHE A 188 14.40 0.17 4.83
N ILE A 189 14.45 1.28 4.11
CA ILE A 189 14.38 2.63 4.70
C ILE A 189 12.94 3.04 4.95
N GLN A 190 12.08 2.74 3.98
CA GLN A 190 10.64 2.94 4.05
C GLN A 190 9.92 1.66 3.61
N GLY A 191 8.74 1.44 4.18
CA GLY A 191 7.82 0.39 3.81
C GLY A 191 6.59 0.94 3.09
N PHE A 192 6.01 0.12 2.22
CA PHE A 192 4.74 0.39 1.57
C PHE A 192 3.76 -0.74 1.91
N TYR A 193 2.69 -0.37 2.60
CA TYR A 193 1.50 -1.21 2.69
C TYR A 193 0.57 -0.85 1.54
N GLY A 194 0.21 -1.83 0.72
CA GLY A 194 -0.74 -1.66 -0.37
C GLY A 194 -1.84 -2.72 -0.26
N ASN A 195 -3.05 -2.30 0.12
CA ASN A 195 -4.23 -3.14 0.20
C ASN A 195 -5.36 -2.56 -0.64
N MET A 196 -5.16 -2.59 -1.96
CA MET A 196 -6.16 -2.11 -2.91
C MET A 196 -7.40 -3.01 -2.82
N ASN A 197 -8.53 -2.42 -2.41
CA ASN A 197 -9.86 -3.02 -2.28
C ASN A 197 -10.20 -3.70 -0.92
N SER A 198 -9.48 -3.37 0.16
CA SER A 198 -9.91 -3.69 1.53
C SER A 198 -10.78 -2.59 2.14
N ILE A 199 -11.49 -2.94 3.23
CA ILE A 199 -12.14 -2.00 4.15
C ILE A 199 -11.10 -1.14 4.88
N GLU A 200 -9.88 -1.64 5.02
CA GLU A 200 -8.75 -0.93 5.60
C GLU A 200 -8.17 0.14 4.68
N VAL A 201 -7.16 0.85 5.17
CA VAL A 201 -6.48 1.89 4.39
C VAL A 201 -5.85 1.30 3.14
N PRO A 202 -6.17 1.84 1.95
CA PRO A 202 -5.78 1.21 0.68
C PRO A 202 -4.27 1.25 0.44
N TYR A 203 -3.58 2.25 1.00
CA TYR A 203 -2.13 2.36 0.92
C TYR A 203 -1.56 3.24 2.03
N VAL A 204 -0.40 2.85 2.57
CA VAL A 204 0.36 3.60 3.58
C VAL A 204 1.85 3.53 3.27
N LEU A 205 2.53 4.67 3.39
CA LEU A 205 3.98 4.76 3.37
C LEU A 205 4.45 5.11 4.77
N TRP A 206 5.45 4.39 5.27
CA TRP A 206 6.02 4.68 6.57
C TRP A 206 7.50 4.35 6.66
N MET A 207 8.21 4.98 7.59
CA MET A 207 9.64 4.75 7.82
C MET A 207 9.85 3.49 8.65
N ASN A 208 10.95 2.79 8.40
CA ASN A 208 11.38 1.68 9.24
C ASN A 208 11.56 2.10 10.71
N SER A 209 11.04 1.29 11.63
CA SER A 209 11.08 1.56 13.07
C SER A 209 12.48 1.69 13.67
N GLU A 210 13.48 0.99 13.13
CA GLU A 210 14.87 1.17 13.56
C GLU A 210 15.37 2.59 13.22
N LEU A 211 15.02 3.10 12.04
CA LEU A 211 15.39 4.46 11.63
C LEU A 211 14.63 5.53 12.42
N LEU A 212 13.35 5.31 12.74
CA LEU A 212 12.61 6.18 13.65
C LEU A 212 13.32 6.28 15.01
N THR A 213 13.73 5.13 15.55
CA THR A 213 14.47 5.05 16.82
C THR A 213 15.81 5.78 16.75
N ILE A 214 16.60 5.56 15.69
CA ILE A 214 17.88 6.24 15.48
C ILE A 214 17.70 7.76 15.34
N LEU A 215 16.63 8.20 14.67
CA LEU A 215 16.29 9.61 14.51
C LEU A 215 15.63 10.22 15.76
N GLU A 216 15.35 9.41 16.80
CA GLU A 216 14.67 9.79 18.03
C GLU A 216 13.27 10.36 17.76
N LEU A 217 12.51 9.65 16.92
CA LEU A 217 11.15 10.00 16.51
C LEU A 217 10.13 9.02 17.07
N GLU A 218 9.00 9.53 17.51
CA GLU A 218 7.86 8.74 18.01
C GLU A 218 6.60 9.06 17.21
N PRO A 219 5.77 8.06 16.84
CA PRO A 219 4.47 8.32 16.23
C PRO A 219 3.60 9.22 17.12
N ASP A 220 2.97 10.22 16.51
CA ASP A 220 2.02 11.11 17.19
C ASP A 220 0.70 10.39 17.49
N ASP A 221 -0.19 11.08 18.21
CA ASP A 221 -1.58 10.68 18.33
C ASP A 221 -2.23 10.57 16.95
N TYR A 222 -2.81 9.40 16.66
CA TYR A 222 -3.46 9.08 15.39
C TYR A 222 -4.56 10.07 14.98
N ARG A 223 -5.10 10.86 15.92
CA ARG A 223 -6.08 11.92 15.64
C ARG A 223 -5.46 13.13 14.94
N ASN A 224 -4.15 13.33 15.02
CA ASN A 224 -3.43 14.43 14.37
C ASN A 224 -3.01 14.11 12.93
N GLY A 225 -3.31 12.91 12.45
CA GLY A 225 -2.80 12.38 11.19
C GLY A 225 -1.73 11.31 11.43
N LEU A 226 -1.15 10.82 10.34
CA LEU A 226 -0.06 9.84 10.41
C LEU A 226 1.28 10.60 10.33
N GLN A 227 1.85 10.90 11.49
CA GLN A 227 3.07 11.71 11.60
C GLN A 227 3.92 11.28 12.80
N ALA A 228 5.20 11.66 12.81
CA ALA A 228 6.10 11.39 13.92
C ALA A 228 6.74 12.69 14.43
N LEU A 229 6.87 12.78 15.76
CA LEU A 229 7.38 13.94 16.48
C LEU A 229 8.79 13.66 16.99
N ASN A 230 9.58 14.72 17.20
CA ASN A 230 10.78 14.64 18.02
C ASN A 230 10.48 14.89 19.51
N LYS A 231 11.53 14.84 20.35
CA LYS A 231 11.48 15.17 21.80
C LYS A 231 10.94 16.57 22.13
N CYS A 232 10.91 17.48 21.16
CA CYS A 232 10.36 18.84 21.31
C CYS A 232 8.90 18.95 20.84
N ASN A 233 8.23 17.82 20.52
CA ASN A 233 6.90 17.76 19.92
C ASN A 233 6.78 18.48 18.56
N GLU A 234 7.90 18.64 17.85
CA GLU A 234 7.88 19.16 16.48
C GLU A 234 7.59 18.02 15.52
N VAL A 235 6.73 18.25 14.53
CA VAL A 235 6.47 17.27 13.48
C VAL A 235 7.71 17.15 12.58
N ILE A 236 8.23 15.93 12.43
CA ILE A 236 9.45 15.65 11.66
C ILE A 236 9.18 14.77 10.44
N LEU A 237 8.32 13.77 10.60
CA LEU A 237 7.92 12.84 9.54
C LEU A 237 6.41 13.00 9.33
N GLN A 238 5.97 13.14 8.07
CA GLN A 238 4.56 13.32 7.74
C GLN A 238 4.18 12.41 6.59
N PHE A 239 3.15 11.60 6.78
CA PHE A 239 2.46 10.92 5.71
C PHE A 239 1.34 11.82 5.19
N ARG A 240 1.18 11.91 3.87
CA ARG A 240 0.07 12.61 3.23
C ARG A 240 -0.54 11.73 2.17
N THR A 241 -1.85 11.85 1.97
CA THR A 241 -2.56 11.13 0.91
C THR A 241 -3.48 12.05 0.12
N TRP A 242 -3.72 11.70 -1.14
CA TRP A 242 -4.65 12.42 -1.98
C TRP A 242 -5.42 11.48 -2.91
N ARG A 243 -6.61 11.93 -3.28
CA ARG A 243 -7.39 11.41 -4.40
C ARG A 243 -7.88 12.62 -5.18
N SER A 244 -7.66 12.64 -6.49
CA SER A 244 -7.96 13.79 -7.33
C SER A 244 -8.55 13.40 -8.67
N LYS A 245 -9.23 14.37 -9.29
CA LYS A 245 -9.89 14.21 -10.60
C LYS A 245 -10.86 13.02 -10.60
N LEU A 246 -11.80 13.07 -9.66
CA LEU A 246 -12.89 12.11 -9.55
C LEU A 246 -13.70 12.12 -10.86
N ILE A 247 -14.01 10.93 -11.35
CA ILE A 247 -14.87 10.76 -12.52
C ILE A 247 -16.28 10.52 -12.03
N ASP A 248 -17.17 11.43 -12.39
CA ASP A 248 -18.61 11.25 -12.27
C ASP A 248 -19.14 10.60 -13.55
N LYS A 249 -19.97 9.57 -13.39
CA LYS A 249 -20.58 8.84 -14.50
C LYS A 249 -22.08 9.08 -14.39
N GLY A 250 -22.53 10.20 -14.94
CA GLY A 250 -23.82 10.83 -14.64
C GLY A 250 -25.10 9.99 -14.83
N ALA A 251 -26.19 10.66 -14.43
CA ALA A 251 -27.62 10.32 -14.34
C ALA A 251 -28.10 9.53 -13.11
N SER A 252 -27.24 8.81 -12.38
CA SER A 252 -27.59 8.23 -11.09
C SER A 252 -26.73 8.80 -9.97
N PHE A 253 -27.35 9.64 -9.12
CA PHE A 253 -26.76 10.04 -7.85
C PHE A 253 -26.57 8.79 -6.98
N GLY A 254 -25.32 8.37 -6.71
CA GLY A 254 -25.04 7.19 -5.89
C GLY A 254 -23.58 6.73 -5.90
N ILE A 255 -23.27 5.68 -5.12
CA ILE A 255 -21.94 5.12 -4.78
C ILE A 255 -20.98 4.87 -5.97
N ASN A 256 -21.48 4.87 -7.20
CA ASN A 256 -20.73 4.63 -8.44
C ASN A 256 -20.00 5.88 -9.01
N SER A 257 -19.94 6.99 -8.28
CA SER A 257 -19.58 8.32 -8.82
C SER A 257 -18.23 8.91 -8.36
N ASN A 258 -17.29 8.10 -7.83
CA ASN A 258 -16.05 8.61 -7.23
C ASN A 258 -14.78 7.80 -7.57
N ILE A 259 -14.58 7.40 -8.83
CA ILE A 259 -13.31 6.79 -9.26
C ILE A 259 -12.26 7.90 -9.44
N ALA A 260 -11.18 7.86 -8.66
CA ALA A 260 -10.09 8.83 -8.79
C ALA A 260 -9.24 8.51 -10.03
N LYS A 261 -9.00 9.52 -10.89
CA LYS A 261 -7.99 9.39 -11.97
C LYS A 261 -6.57 9.36 -11.42
N LEU A 262 -6.34 10.00 -10.29
CA LEU A 262 -5.06 10.05 -9.61
C LEU A 262 -5.28 9.82 -8.13
N GLU A 263 -4.63 8.80 -7.58
CA GLU A 263 -4.65 8.48 -6.16
C GLU A 263 -3.25 8.11 -5.70
N GLY A 264 -2.84 8.59 -4.54
CA GLY A 264 -1.48 8.40 -4.08
C GLY A 264 -1.22 8.92 -2.68
N CYS A 265 0.04 8.78 -2.28
CA CYS A 265 0.57 9.26 -1.03
C CYS A 265 2.05 9.60 -1.15
N ASP A 266 2.53 10.42 -0.21
CA ASP A 266 3.94 10.65 0.00
C ASP A 266 4.33 10.62 1.48
N LEU A 267 5.61 10.37 1.71
CA LEU A 267 6.23 10.46 3.03
C LEU A 267 7.26 11.59 2.99
N LEU A 268 7.06 12.56 3.86
CA LEU A 268 7.88 13.76 3.97
C LEU A 268 8.73 13.71 5.23
N LEU A 269 10.04 13.97 5.10
CA LEU A 269 10.96 14.09 6.23
C LEU A 269 11.52 15.51 6.27
N ARG A 270 11.49 16.16 7.44
CA ARG A 270 12.05 17.51 7.62
C ARG A 270 13.51 17.52 7.16
N LYS A 271 13.89 18.54 6.39
CA LYS A 271 15.19 18.61 5.70
C LYS A 271 16.38 18.36 6.61
N SER A 272 16.39 18.92 7.83
CA SER A 272 17.47 18.70 8.80
C SER A 272 17.63 17.23 9.20
N TYR A 273 16.54 16.47 9.28
CA TYR A 273 16.57 15.04 9.56
C TYR A 273 16.93 14.22 8.31
N TYR A 274 16.59 14.70 7.11
CA TYR A 274 17.05 14.10 5.87
C TYR A 274 18.58 14.18 5.71
N GLU A 275 19.19 15.32 6.03
CA GLU A 275 20.66 15.45 6.04
C GLU A 275 21.32 14.57 7.11
N ARG A 276 20.67 14.42 8.28
CA ARG A 276 21.10 13.47 9.31
C ARG A 276 21.03 12.03 8.78
N LEU A 277 19.98 11.67 8.05
CA LEU A 277 19.83 10.36 7.44
C LEU A 277 20.92 10.09 6.39
N LYS A 278 21.26 11.08 5.54
CA LYS A 278 22.41 11.01 4.61
C LYS A 278 23.74 10.77 5.34
N SER A 279 23.89 11.34 6.55
CA SER A 279 25.09 11.15 7.36
C SER A 279 25.17 9.74 7.96
N ILE A 280 24.02 9.14 8.30
CA ILE A 280 23.92 7.76 8.82
C ILE A 280 24.09 6.72 7.71
N ILE A 281 23.56 7.01 6.52
CA ILE A 281 23.60 6.14 5.34
C ILE A 281 24.32 6.92 4.21
N PRO A 282 25.66 6.87 4.12
CA PRO A 282 26.40 7.72 3.18
C PRO A 282 26.09 7.49 1.70
N ASN A 283 25.68 6.28 1.33
CA ASN A 283 25.32 5.90 -0.04
C ASN A 283 23.82 6.03 -0.32
N LEU A 284 23.10 6.78 0.52
CA LEU A 284 21.67 7.03 0.38
C LEU A 284 21.37 7.67 -0.98
N VAL A 285 20.52 7.04 -1.76
CA VAL A 285 20.06 7.56 -3.06
C VAL A 285 18.55 7.49 -3.14
N PHE A 286 17.95 8.34 -3.96
CA PHE A 286 16.52 8.30 -4.24
C PHE A 286 16.32 7.75 -5.65
N TYR A 287 15.40 6.79 -5.79
CA TYR A 287 15.14 6.11 -7.06
C TYR A 287 13.65 6.20 -7.40
N THR A 288 13.36 6.44 -8.67
CA THR A 288 12.01 6.41 -9.24
C THR A 288 11.87 5.13 -10.06
N TYR A 289 10.92 4.28 -9.67
CA TYR A 289 10.52 3.09 -10.40
C TYR A 289 9.13 3.28 -11.00
N ILE A 290 8.95 2.92 -12.28
CA ILE A 290 7.69 3.11 -13.00
C ILE A 290 7.18 1.77 -13.48
N MET A 291 5.97 1.41 -13.04
CA MET A 291 5.24 0.26 -13.55
C MET A 291 4.19 0.76 -14.55
N LYS A 292 4.31 0.31 -15.80
CA LYS A 292 3.33 0.60 -16.85
C LYS A 292 2.18 -0.41 -16.78
N ASN A 293 0.94 0.10 -16.79
CA ASN A 293 -0.30 -0.70 -16.75
C ASN A 293 -1.01 -0.71 -18.10
#